data_AF-A0A6A3B8N6-F1
#
_entry.id   AF-A0A6A3B8N6-F1
#
_cell.length_a   1.000
_cell.length_b   1.000
_cell.length_c   1.000
_cell.angle_alpha   90.00
_cell.angle_beta   90.00
_cell.angle_gamma   90.00
#
_symmetry.space_group_name_H-M   'P 1'
#
loop_
_entity.id
_entity.type
_entity.pdbx_description
1 polymer ?
#
loop_
_entity_poly.entity_id
_entity_poly.type
_entity_poly.pdbx_seq_one_letter_code
_entity_poly.pdbx_strand_id
1 'polypeptide(L)'
;MNSLEPRSIFLISAIFRVGLILYGEWQDAHMEVRYTDVDYIVFSDAASLMASGHSPYKRTTYRYSPLLAFLLIPNSFISRSWGKFLFSASDLFVGLFIRIILKQRKVPDHLCTYSMLIWLFNPFTFTIGTRGNCEPIVCAMILWIIICLINADSRSDKKQKMITENAKNETERLTTKLKG
;
A
#
# COMPACT_ATOMS: atom_id res chain seq x y z
N MET A 1 -19.43 -11.20 20.74
CA MET A 1 -18.11 -10.55 20.61
C MET A 1 -18.29 -9.32 19.75
N ASN A 2 -18.07 -8.12 20.28
CA ASN A 2 -18.21 -6.89 19.50
C ASN A 2 -17.27 -6.96 18.29
N SER A 3 -17.82 -7.02 17.08
CA SER A 3 -17.02 -7.00 15.86
C SER A 3 -16.27 -5.67 15.80
N LEU A 4 -14.93 -5.72 15.87
CA LEU A 4 -14.10 -4.55 15.67
C LEU A 4 -14.30 -4.08 14.22
N GLU A 5 -14.93 -2.93 14.06
CA GLU A 5 -15.13 -2.32 12.74
C GLU A 5 -13.78 -2.07 12.06
N PRO A 6 -13.60 -2.46 10.77
CA PRO A 6 -12.35 -2.24 10.04
C PRO A 6 -11.87 -0.78 10.08
N ARG A 7 -12.80 0.18 10.09
CA ARG A 7 -12.48 1.62 10.20
C ARG A 7 -11.76 1.95 11.50
N SER A 8 -12.25 1.43 12.63
CA SER A 8 -11.63 1.64 13.95
C SER A 8 -10.25 1.01 14.01
N ILE A 9 -10.07 -0.17 13.40
CA ILE A 9 -8.78 -0.85 13.29
C ILE A 9 -7.76 0.02 12.55
N PHE A 10 -8.13 0.57 11.38
CA PHE A 10 -7.25 1.48 10.63
C PHE A 10 -6.94 2.75 11.41
N LEU A 11 -7.92 3.34 12.09
CA LEU A 11 -7.72 4.56 12.88
C LEU A 11 -6.73 4.32 14.04
N ILE A 12 -6.94 3.25 14.81
CA ILE A 12 -6.04 2.87 15.91
C ILE A 12 -4.63 2.59 15.38
N SER A 13 -4.53 1.85 14.28
CA SER A 13 -3.28 1.52 13.60
C SER A 13 -2.52 2.76 13.09
N ALA A 14 -3.24 3.75 12.57
CA ALA A 14 -2.68 5.02 12.12
C ALA A 14 -2.18 5.87 13.29
N ILE A 15 -2.99 6.04 14.34
CA ILE A 15 -2.60 6.77 15.56
C ILE A 15 -1.37 6.13 16.18
N PHE A 16 -1.34 4.80 16.25
CA PHE A 16 -0.20 4.04 16.77
C PHE A 16 1.09 4.31 15.97
N ARG A 17 1.03 4.32 14.64
CA ARG A 17 2.18 4.65 13.78
C ARG A 17 2.65 6.10 13.96
N VAL A 18 1.73 7.05 14.08
CA VAL A 18 2.07 8.45 14.40
C VAL A 18 2.81 8.51 15.74
N GLY A 19 2.32 7.82 16.77
CA GLY A 19 2.98 7.71 18.06
C GLY A 19 4.39 7.12 17.96
N LEU A 20 4.59 6.06 17.17
CA LEU A 20 5.90 5.46 16.94
C LEU A 20 6.87 6.38 16.18
N ILE A 21 6.39 7.16 15.21
CA ILE A 21 7.22 8.14 14.51
C ILE A 21 7.68 9.23 15.48
N LEU A 22 6.76 9.78 16.29
CA LEU A 22 7.10 10.80 17.30
C LEU A 22 8.06 10.24 18.36
N TYR A 23 7.82 9.03 18.83
CA TYR A 23 8.74 8.32 19.73
C TYR A 23 10.11 8.11 19.07
N GLY A 24 10.14 7.75 17.79
CA GLY A 24 11.38 7.56 17.03
C GLY A 24 12.20 8.84 16.92
N GLU A 25 11.57 9.99 16.66
CA GLU A 25 12.25 11.30 16.67
C GLU A 25 12.80 11.63 18.06
N TRP A 26 12.02 11.37 19.12
CA TRP A 26 12.48 11.55 20.49
C TRP A 26 13.66 10.63 20.83
N GLN A 27 13.58 9.34 20.48
CA GLN A 27 14.64 8.36 20.68
C GLN A 27 15.92 8.79 19.96
N ASP A 28 15.81 9.21 18.69
CA ASP A 28 16.95 9.69 17.92
C ASP A 28 17.60 10.93 18.55
N ALA A 29 16.84 11.79 19.23
CA ALA A 29 17.40 12.96 19.90
C ALA A 29 18.09 12.63 21.24
N HIS A 30 17.69 11.57 21.94
CA HIS A 30 18.12 11.30 23.33
C HIS A 30 18.96 10.04 23.52
N MET A 31 18.99 9.12 22.56
CA MET A 31 19.68 7.83 22.68
C MET A 31 20.78 7.68 21.62
N GLU A 32 21.81 6.92 21.96
CA GLU A 32 22.91 6.60 21.03
C GLU A 32 22.41 5.71 19.88
N VAL A 33 21.58 4.71 20.19
CA VAL A 33 21.01 3.80 19.20
C VAL A 33 19.78 4.44 18.53
N ARG A 34 19.94 4.74 17.25
CA ARG A 34 18.90 5.38 16.44
C ARG A 34 17.75 4.44 16.12
N TYR A 35 16.54 4.98 16.25
CA TYR A 35 15.31 4.39 15.72
C TYR A 35 15.26 4.50 14.20
N THR A 36 15.58 5.67 13.64
CA THR A 36 15.54 5.88 12.18
C THR A 36 16.45 4.91 11.42
N ASP A 37 15.93 4.37 10.32
CA ASP A 37 16.70 3.53 9.40
C ASP A 37 17.78 4.38 8.71
N VAL A 38 18.98 3.82 8.55
CA VAL A 38 20.10 4.47 7.87
C VAL A 38 19.74 4.84 6.44
N ASP A 39 18.95 3.99 5.77
CA ASP A 39 18.50 4.24 4.40
C ASP A 39 17.65 5.51 4.29
N TYR A 40 16.90 5.87 5.34
CA TYR A 40 16.08 7.09 5.36
C TYR A 40 16.92 8.36 5.21
N ILE A 41 18.12 8.37 5.77
CA ILE A 41 19.07 9.48 5.65
C ILE A 41 19.54 9.58 4.20
N VAL A 42 19.91 8.45 3.59
CA VAL A 42 20.32 8.38 2.18
C VAL A 42 19.22 8.88 1.25
N PHE A 43 17.96 8.53 1.53
CA PHE A 43 16.82 9.03 0.77
C PHE A 43 16.63 10.54 0.92
N SER A 44 16.74 11.05 2.15
CA SER A 44 16.54 12.47 2.46
C SER A 44 17.63 13.34 1.86
N ASP A 45 18.89 12.89 1.85
CA ASP A 45 20.00 13.59 1.20
C ASP A 45 19.77 13.68 -0.32
N ALA A 46 19.36 12.58 -0.94
CA ALA A 46 19.04 12.53 -2.36
C ALA A 46 17.84 13.41 -2.73
N ALA A 47 16.82 13.45 -1.87
CA ALA A 47 15.67 14.35 -2.01
C ALA A 47 16.09 15.82 -1.92
N SER A 48 16.99 16.17 -1.00
CA SER A 48 17.54 17.52 -0.85
C SER A 48 18.35 17.96 -2.08
N LEU A 49 19.12 17.04 -2.67
CA LEU A 49 19.81 17.29 -3.95
C LEU A 49 18.79 17.58 -5.06
N MET A 50 17.73 16.79 -5.17
CA MET A 50 16.67 17.02 -6.15
C MET A 50 15.92 18.34 -5.93
N ALA A 51 15.63 18.70 -4.68
CA ALA A 51 15.04 20.00 -4.33
C ALA A 51 15.92 21.18 -4.77
N SER A 52 17.24 20.97 -4.80
CA SER A 52 18.24 21.94 -5.27
C SER A 52 18.52 21.86 -6.78
N GLY A 53 17.72 21.12 -7.55
CA GLY A 53 17.88 20.96 -9.00
C GLY A 53 19.00 20.00 -9.43
N HIS A 54 19.56 19.22 -8.51
CA HIS A 54 20.61 18.26 -8.79
C HIS A 54 20.08 16.83 -8.95
N SER A 55 20.86 15.98 -9.62
CA SER A 55 20.58 14.54 -9.68
C SER A 55 20.67 13.90 -8.28
N PRO A 56 19.72 13.03 -7.88
CA PRO A 56 19.76 12.30 -6.61
C PRO A 56 20.99 11.39 -6.52
N TYR A 57 21.48 10.91 -7.67
CA TYR A 57 22.67 10.06 -7.77
C TYR A 57 23.99 10.77 -7.49
N LYS A 58 23.98 12.10 -7.30
CA LYS A 58 25.16 12.79 -6.73
C LYS A 58 25.42 12.35 -5.29
N ARG A 59 24.42 11.81 -4.59
CA ARG A 59 24.64 11.09 -3.33
C ARG A 59 25.22 9.71 -3.64
N THR A 60 26.49 9.51 -3.35
CA THR A 60 27.27 8.32 -3.76
C THR A 60 26.70 6.97 -3.33
N THR A 61 25.97 6.89 -2.21
CA THR A 61 25.35 5.64 -1.72
C THR A 61 23.87 5.50 -2.11
N TYR A 62 23.32 6.42 -2.90
CA TYR A 62 21.94 6.37 -3.35
C TYR A 62 21.78 5.39 -4.52
N ARG A 63 21.08 4.28 -4.27
CA ARG A 63 20.86 3.17 -5.21
C ARG A 63 19.39 2.93 -5.57
N TYR A 64 18.52 3.86 -5.21
CA TYR A 64 17.07 3.71 -5.32
C TYR A 64 16.55 4.49 -6.53
N SER A 65 15.29 4.26 -6.90
CA SER A 65 14.66 4.96 -8.03
C SER A 65 14.60 6.48 -7.77
N PRO A 66 14.93 7.35 -8.75
CA PRO A 66 14.82 8.81 -8.60
C PRO A 66 13.42 9.26 -8.21
N LEU A 67 12.39 8.49 -8.58
CA LEU A 67 11.01 8.75 -8.18
C LEU A 67 10.84 8.72 -6.65
N LEU A 68 11.58 7.85 -5.95
CA LEU A 68 11.56 7.81 -4.48
C LEU A 68 12.14 9.10 -3.90
N ALA A 69 13.30 9.56 -4.38
CA ALA A 69 13.88 10.83 -3.94
C ALA A 69 12.95 12.00 -4.26
N PHE A 70 12.29 11.98 -5.42
CA PHE A 70 11.30 12.99 -5.81
C PHE A 70 10.12 13.06 -4.83
N LEU A 71 9.53 11.92 -4.47
CA LEU A 71 8.42 11.84 -3.51
C LEU A 71 8.79 12.36 -2.11
N LEU A 72 10.08 12.34 -1.78
CA LEU A 72 10.64 12.76 -0.51
C LEU A 72 11.20 14.18 -0.52
N ILE A 73 11.12 14.91 -1.63
CA ILE A 73 11.49 16.34 -1.70
C ILE A 73 10.89 17.17 -0.54
N PRO A 74 9.64 16.95 -0.09
CA PRO A 74 9.09 17.66 1.05
C PRO A 74 9.81 17.42 2.39
N ASN A 75 10.68 16.40 2.50
CA ASN A 75 11.56 16.21 3.66
C ASN A 75 12.44 17.44 3.94
N SER A 76 12.81 18.19 2.89
CA SER A 76 13.73 19.32 2.99
C SER A 76 13.09 20.62 3.47
N PHE A 77 11.77 20.80 3.32
CA PHE A 77 11.11 22.08 3.64
C PHE A 77 9.84 21.97 4.50
N ILE A 78 9.21 20.79 4.65
CA ILE A 78 8.07 20.59 5.55
C ILE A 78 8.54 20.04 6.90
N SER A 79 9.10 18.83 6.88
CA SER A 79 9.62 18.14 8.05
C SER A 79 10.47 16.98 7.61
N ARG A 80 11.59 16.74 8.31
CA ARG A 80 12.47 15.61 8.02
C ARG A 80 11.74 14.27 8.15
N SER A 81 10.63 14.19 8.87
CA SER A 81 9.84 12.97 9.06
C SER A 81 8.75 12.74 8.00
N TRP A 82 8.59 13.64 7.01
CA TRP A 82 7.55 13.53 5.98
C TRP A 82 7.50 12.15 5.32
N GLY A 83 8.66 11.63 4.89
CA GLY A 83 8.77 10.31 4.30
C GLY A 83 8.33 9.18 5.22
N LYS A 84 8.56 9.26 6.54
CA LYS A 84 8.08 8.26 7.50
C LYS A 84 6.54 8.20 7.53
N PHE A 85 5.87 9.35 7.43
CA PHE A 85 4.40 9.38 7.31
C PHE A 85 3.93 8.79 5.98
N LEU A 86 4.60 9.13 4.88
CA LEU A 86 4.31 8.58 3.55
C LEU A 86 4.42 7.05 3.55
N PHE A 87 5.54 6.49 4.03
CA PHE A 87 5.76 5.05 4.09
C PHE A 87 4.77 4.35 5.04
N SER A 88 4.48 4.97 6.19
CA SER A 88 3.50 4.45 7.14
C SER A 88 2.09 4.45 6.56
N ALA A 89 1.72 5.45 5.75
CA ALA A 89 0.45 5.48 5.03
C ALA A 89 0.37 4.37 3.97
N SER A 90 1.47 4.11 3.24
CA SER A 90 1.55 2.97 2.32
C SER A 90 1.36 1.63 3.02
N ASP A 91 1.89 1.47 4.23
CA ASP A 91 1.68 0.25 5.03
C ASP A 91 0.20 0.05 5.43
N LEU A 92 -0.54 1.12 5.69
CA LEU A 92 -2.01 1.05 5.89
C LEU A 92 -2.71 0.60 4.59
N PHE A 93 -2.28 1.09 3.43
CA PHE A 93 -2.80 0.62 2.14
C PHE A 93 -2.52 -0.86 1.90
N VAL A 94 -1.37 -1.39 2.33
CA VAL A 94 -1.08 -2.83 2.25
C VAL A 94 -2.14 -3.63 3.02
N GLY A 95 -2.43 -3.25 4.27
CA GLY A 95 -3.49 -3.89 5.06
C GLY A 95 -4.87 -3.82 4.38
N LEU A 96 -5.20 -2.68 3.75
CA LEU A 96 -6.43 -2.52 2.98
C LEU A 96 -6.46 -3.45 1.76
N PHE A 97 -5.36 -3.52 1.00
CA PHE A 97 -5.28 -4.34 -0.20
C PHE A 97 -5.33 -5.82 0.11
N ILE A 98 -4.71 -6.28 1.20
CA ILE A 98 -4.88 -7.65 1.71
C ILE A 98 -6.37 -7.95 1.92
N ARG A 99 -7.10 -7.07 2.63
CA ARG A 99 -8.53 -7.26 2.87
C ARG A 99 -9.34 -7.28 1.56
N ILE A 100 -9.03 -6.39 0.61
CA ILE A 100 -9.70 -6.34 -0.70
C ILE A 100 -9.49 -7.63 -1.49
N ILE A 101 -8.25 -8.12 -1.57
CA ILE A 101 -7.92 -9.36 -2.28
C ILE A 101 -8.67 -10.54 -1.66
N LEU A 102 -8.62 -10.71 -0.34
CA LEU A 102 -9.30 -11.81 0.35
C LEU A 102 -10.83 -11.76 0.15
N LYS A 103 -11.42 -10.56 0.17
CA LYS A 103 -12.84 -10.36 -0.16
C LYS A 103 -13.18 -10.77 -1.59
N GLN A 104 -12.36 -10.41 -2.58
CA GLN A 104 -12.56 -10.83 -3.97
C GLN A 104 -12.47 -12.36 -4.13
N ARG A 105 -11.65 -13.02 -3.31
CA ARG A 105 -11.53 -14.49 -3.25
C ARG A 105 -12.63 -15.17 -2.42
N LYS A 106 -13.66 -14.42 -1.97
CA LYS A 106 -14.80 -14.91 -1.18
C LYS A 106 -14.38 -15.57 0.16
N VAL A 107 -13.26 -15.13 0.71
CA VAL A 107 -12.81 -15.56 2.04
C VAL A 107 -13.79 -15.01 3.10
N PRO A 108 -14.13 -15.78 4.15
CA PRO A 108 -14.96 -15.30 5.25
C PRO A 108 -14.47 -13.97 5.84
N ASP A 109 -15.40 -13.09 6.24
CA ASP A 109 -15.06 -11.73 6.69
C ASP A 109 -14.15 -11.73 7.93
N HIS A 110 -14.35 -12.67 8.85
CA HIS A 110 -13.51 -12.80 10.05
C HIS A 110 -12.05 -13.04 9.68
N LEU A 111 -11.75 -13.96 8.75
CA LEU A 111 -10.38 -14.21 8.30
C LEU A 111 -9.79 -13.00 7.58
N CYS A 112 -10.59 -12.30 6.76
CA CYS A 112 -10.15 -11.06 6.11
C CYS A 112 -9.71 -10.01 7.14
N THR A 113 -10.49 -9.85 8.20
CA THR A 113 -10.22 -8.92 9.29
C THR A 113 -9.01 -9.36 10.13
N TYR A 114 -8.88 -10.66 10.42
CA TYR A 114 -7.70 -11.20 11.11
C TYR A 114 -6.41 -11.03 10.30
N SER A 115 -6.40 -11.35 9.00
CA SER A 115 -5.22 -11.15 8.16
C SER A 115 -4.81 -9.67 8.08
N MET A 116 -5.78 -8.77 7.97
CA MET A 116 -5.54 -7.33 8.03
C MET A 116 -4.98 -6.89 9.39
N LEU A 117 -5.54 -7.37 10.50
CA LEU A 117 -5.05 -7.08 11.85
C LEU A 117 -3.60 -7.55 12.05
N ILE A 118 -3.32 -8.79 11.63
CA ILE A 118 -1.97 -9.37 11.71
C ILE A 118 -0.98 -8.49 10.94
N TRP A 119 -1.32 -8.01 9.75
CA TRP A 119 -0.43 -7.10 9.01
C TRP A 119 -0.25 -5.75 9.73
N LEU A 120 -1.35 -5.12 10.15
CA LEU A 120 -1.33 -3.76 10.69
C LEU A 120 -0.66 -3.65 12.06
N PHE A 121 -0.67 -4.71 12.86
CA PHE A 121 -0.11 -4.73 14.22
C PHE A 121 1.07 -5.68 14.39
N ASN A 122 1.62 -6.21 13.30
CA ASN A 122 2.87 -6.97 13.38
C ASN A 122 4.05 -6.00 13.61
N PRO A 123 4.84 -6.19 14.69
CA PRO A 123 5.95 -5.30 15.01
C PRO A 123 7.02 -5.23 13.94
N PHE A 124 7.18 -6.27 13.13
CA PHE A 124 8.11 -6.23 12.01
C PHE A 124 7.62 -5.28 10.90
N THR A 125 6.34 -5.36 10.51
CA THR A 125 5.81 -4.58 9.37
C THR A 125 5.64 -3.11 9.71
N PHE A 126 5.04 -2.79 10.87
CA PHE A 126 4.79 -1.39 11.20
C PHE A 126 6.09 -0.63 11.49
N THR A 127 7.15 -1.30 11.98
CA THR A 127 8.42 -0.64 12.25
C THR A 127 9.18 -0.27 10.99
N ILE A 128 9.08 -1.03 9.91
CA ILE A 128 9.75 -0.73 8.63
C ILE A 128 9.35 0.67 8.14
N GLY A 129 8.04 0.94 8.06
CA GLY A 129 7.53 2.23 7.59
C GLY A 129 7.84 3.38 8.57
N THR A 130 7.65 3.17 9.87
CA THR A 130 7.85 4.22 10.88
C THR A 130 9.33 4.56 11.09
N ARG A 131 10.24 3.61 10.87
CA ARG A 131 11.69 3.87 10.86
C ARG A 131 12.17 4.61 9.61
N GLY A 132 11.34 4.71 8.56
CA GLY A 132 11.66 5.45 7.34
C GLY A 132 12.12 4.60 6.17
N ASN A 133 11.81 3.31 6.12
CA ASN A 133 12.12 2.47 4.97
C ASN A 133 10.97 2.48 3.94
N CYS A 134 11.30 2.48 2.65
CA CYS A 134 10.34 2.61 1.56
C CYS A 134 9.63 1.30 1.16
N GLU A 135 10.01 0.16 1.73
CA GLU A 135 9.43 -1.17 1.44
C GLU A 135 7.89 -1.20 1.40
N PRO A 136 7.14 -0.52 2.31
CA PRO A 136 5.68 -0.56 2.27
C PRO A 136 5.07 0.07 1.00
N ILE A 137 5.75 1.04 0.37
CA ILE A 137 5.32 1.57 -0.94
C ILE A 137 5.37 0.46 -1.98
N VAL A 138 6.49 -0.28 -2.03
CA VAL A 138 6.71 -1.37 -2.99
C VAL A 138 5.66 -2.46 -2.77
N CYS A 139 5.43 -2.88 -1.52
CA CYS A 139 4.38 -3.84 -1.18
C CYS A 139 2.99 -3.36 -1.62
N ALA A 140 2.64 -2.10 -1.35
CA ALA A 140 1.35 -1.52 -1.72
C ALA A 140 1.16 -1.52 -3.25
N MET A 141 2.19 -1.14 -4.01
CA MET A 141 2.16 -1.16 -5.47
C MET A 141 1.98 -2.57 -6.03
N ILE A 142 2.69 -3.57 -5.51
CA ILE A 142 2.56 -4.96 -5.96
C ILE A 142 1.14 -5.48 -5.70
N LEU A 143 0.60 -5.27 -4.49
CA LEU A 143 -0.76 -5.70 -4.19
C LEU A 143 -1.80 -4.95 -5.01
N TRP A 144 -1.60 -3.67 -5.30
CA TRP A 144 -2.44 -2.92 -6.22
C TRP A 144 -2.44 -3.55 -7.61
N ILE A 145 -1.27 -3.90 -8.15
CA ILE A 145 -1.15 -4.55 -9.46
C ILE A 145 -1.93 -5.87 -9.45
N ILE A 146 -1.81 -6.67 -8.39
CA ILE A 146 -2.58 -7.92 -8.25
C ILE A 146 -4.09 -7.64 -8.25
N ILE A 147 -4.56 -6.62 -7.53
CA ILE A 147 -5.97 -6.20 -7.54
C ILE A 147 -6.41 -5.83 -8.96
N CYS A 148 -5.59 -5.08 -9.71
CA CYS A 148 -5.89 -4.72 -11.10
C CYS A 148 -6.01 -5.96 -11.99
N LEU A 149 -5.12 -6.94 -11.85
CA LEU A 149 -5.14 -8.18 -12.62
C LEU A 149 -6.38 -9.02 -12.31
N ILE A 150 -6.74 -9.21 -11.02
CA ILE A 150 -7.93 -9.96 -10.63
C ILE A 150 -9.20 -9.29 -11.17
N ASN A 151 -9.26 -7.95 -11.13
CA ASN A 151 -10.38 -7.20 -11.67
C ASN A 151 -10.46 -7.30 -13.21
N ALA A 152 -9.34 -7.36 -13.91
CA ALA A 152 -9.30 -7.52 -15.36
C ALA A 152 -9.83 -8.90 -15.78
N ASP A 153 -9.39 -9.96 -15.11
CA ASP A 153 -9.84 -11.34 -15.32
C ASP A 153 -11.36 -11.48 -15.09
N SER A 154 -11.84 -10.95 -13.96
CA SER A 154 -13.26 -10.94 -13.60
C SER A 154 -14.14 -10.21 -14.63
N ARG A 155 -13.61 -9.17 -15.30
CA ARG A 155 -14.32 -8.45 -16.37
C ARG A 155 -14.36 -9.28 -17.66
N SER A 156 -13.27 -9.98 -17.98
CA SER A 156 -13.19 -10.89 -19.13
C SER A 156 -14.24 -12.00 -19.03
N ASP A 157 -14.31 -12.67 -17.86
CA ASP A 157 -15.28 -13.74 -17.60
C ASP A 157 -16.73 -13.30 -17.75
N LYS A 158 -17.07 -12.12 -17.20
CA LYS A 158 -18.43 -11.55 -17.31
C LYS A 158 -18.79 -11.24 -18.76
N LYS A 159 -17.85 -10.68 -19.52
CA LYS A 159 -18.05 -10.36 -20.94
C LYS A 159 -18.29 -11.64 -21.75
N GLN A 160 -17.52 -12.70 -21.50
CA GLN A 160 -17.68 -13.97 -22.20
C GLN A 160 -19.02 -14.64 -21.90
N LYS A 161 -19.46 -14.62 -20.64
CA LYS A 161 -20.79 -15.15 -20.24
C LYS A 161 -21.93 -14.39 -20.94
N MET A 162 -21.85 -13.06 -20.98
CA MET A 162 -22.85 -12.22 -21.65
C MET A 162 -22.93 -12.49 -23.16
N ILE A 163 -21.78 -12.64 -23.84
CA ILE A 163 -21.74 -12.98 -25.28
C ILE A 163 -22.40 -14.35 -25.51
N THR A 164 -22.06 -15.34 -24.68
CA THR A 164 -22.59 -16.70 -24.80
C THR A 164 -24.10 -16.74 -24.56
N GLU A 165 -24.59 -15.97 -23.59
CA GLU A 165 -26.02 -15.87 -23.27
C GLU A 165 -26.81 -15.16 -24.38
N ASN A 166 -26.27 -14.06 -24.93
CA ASN A 166 -26.89 -13.38 -26.07
C ASN A 166 -26.96 -14.29 -27.31
N ALA A 167 -25.90 -15.05 -27.62
CA ALA A 167 -25.89 -15.98 -28.74
C ALA A 167 -26.92 -17.12 -28.56
N LYS A 168 -27.09 -17.63 -27.33
CA LYS A 168 -28.13 -18.63 -27.01
C LYS A 168 -29.54 -18.05 -27.19
N ASN A 169 -29.78 -16.84 -26.69
CA ASN A 169 -31.09 -16.19 -26.81
C ASN A 169 -31.45 -15.88 -28.28
N GLU A 170 -30.45 -15.52 -29.10
CA GLU A 170 -30.65 -15.25 -30.53
C GLU A 170 -30.95 -16.53 -31.32
N THR A 171 -30.22 -17.62 -31.06
CA THR A 171 -30.49 -18.93 -31.66
C THR A 171 -31.86 -19.46 -31.28
N GLU A 172 -32.28 -19.32 -30.02
CA GLU A 172 -33.62 -19.69 -29.58
C GLU A 172 -34.70 -18.88 -30.33
N ARG A 173 -34.57 -17.55 -30.41
CA ARG A 173 -35.51 -16.69 -31.17
C ARG A 173 -35.63 -17.09 -32.64
N LEU A 174 -34.52 -17.43 -33.29
CA LEU A 174 -34.52 -17.86 -34.70
C LEU A 174 -35.20 -19.21 -34.87
N THR A 175 -34.96 -20.17 -33.97
CA THR A 175 -35.62 -21.49 -34.04
C THR A 175 -37.12 -21.42 -33.75
N THR A 176 -37.59 -20.51 -32.89
CA THR A 176 -39.03 -20.28 -32.68
C THR A 176 -39.69 -19.70 -33.93
N LYS A 177 -39.04 -18.73 -34.61
CA LYS A 177 -39.57 -18.14 -35.86
C LYS A 177 -39.67 -19.13 -37.02
N LEU A 178 -38.83 -20.16 -37.06
CA LEU A 178 -38.85 -21.18 -38.12
C LEU A 178 -39.91 -22.27 -37.89
N LYS A 179 -40.45 -22.37 -36.67
CA LYS A 179 -41.43 -23.41 -36.27
C LYS A 179 -42.88 -22.92 -36.24
N GLY A 180 -43.13 -21.62 -36.40
CA GLY A 180 -44.45 -21.01 -36.48
C GLY A 180 -44.73 -20.50 -37.88
#